data_AF-A0A950DDI7-F1
#
_entry.id   AF-A0A950DDI7-F1
#
_cell.length_a   1.000
_cell.length_b   1.000
_cell.length_c   1.000
_cell.angle_alpha   90.00
_cell.angle_beta   90.00
_cell.angle_gamma   90.00
#
_symmetry.space_group_name_H-M   'P 1'
#
loop_
_entity.id
_entity.type
_entity.pdbx_description
1 polymer ?
#
loop_
_entity_poly.entity_id
_entity_poly.type
_entity_poly.pdbx_seq_one_letter_code
_entity_poly.pdbx_strand_id
1 'polypeptide(L)'
;MNHELISLVACPRCRGALQIADDPPQTLDCPACGARYPVVRGIPRLAGDTYAESFGRQWNRYDVARGEEDEATFQVKTGVAPTDLAGKFVLDGGCGGGRYSRLAGSHGARVLGVDLSAAVD
;
A
#
# COMPACT_ATOMS: atom_id res chain seq x y z
N MET A 1 5.34 -2.33 -12.83
CA MET A 1 5.36 -1.79 -11.46
C MET A 1 5.70 -0.31 -11.54
N ASN A 2 5.15 0.55 -10.69
CA ASN A 2 5.46 1.99 -10.71
C ASN A 2 6.90 2.21 -10.21
N HIS A 3 7.80 2.70 -11.07
CA HIS A 3 9.20 2.98 -10.70
C HIS A 3 9.31 4.04 -9.59
N GLU A 4 8.34 4.95 -9.47
CA GLU A 4 8.28 5.90 -8.37
C GLU A 4 8.13 5.22 -7.01
N LEU A 5 7.48 4.05 -6.94
CA LEU A 5 7.23 3.34 -5.70
C LEU A 5 8.53 2.94 -5.01
N ILE A 6 9.58 2.60 -5.77
CA ILE A 6 10.90 2.24 -5.21
C ILE A 6 11.57 3.43 -4.54
N SER A 7 11.38 4.64 -5.06
CA SER A 7 11.94 5.85 -4.45
C SER A 7 11.30 6.20 -3.10
N LEU A 8 10.14 5.60 -2.81
CA LEU A 8 9.33 5.90 -1.62
C LEU A 8 9.56 4.89 -0.48
N VAL A 9 10.30 3.80 -0.74
CA VAL A 9 10.53 2.73 0.23
C VAL A 9 12.02 2.52 0.49
N ALA A 10 12.35 2.13 1.72
CA ALA A 10 13.72 1.82 2.14
C ALA A 10 13.82 0.39 2.64
N CYS A 11 15.01 -0.19 2.62
CA CYS A 11 15.29 -1.51 3.17
C CYS A 11 14.92 -1.55 4.67
N PRO A 12 14.00 -2.43 5.10
CA PRO A 12 13.65 -2.54 6.52
C PRO A 12 14.80 -2.97 7.43
N ARG A 13 15.82 -3.65 6.89
CA ARG A 13 16.97 -4.14 7.68
C ARG A 13 18.00 -3.05 7.98
N CYS A 14 18.38 -2.25 6.99
CA CYS A 14 19.47 -1.28 7.12
C CYS A 14 19.11 0.16 6.73
N ARG A 15 17.86 0.41 6.33
CA ARG A 15 17.34 1.70 5.83
C ARG A 15 18.01 2.20 4.54
N GLY A 16 18.82 1.37 3.87
CA GLY A 16 19.42 1.68 2.58
C GLY A 16 18.39 1.71 1.44
N ALA A 17 18.77 2.33 0.33
CA ALA A 17 17.96 2.33 -0.89
C ALA A 17 17.72 0.91 -1.42
N LEU A 18 16.56 0.69 -2.03
CA LEU A 18 16.22 -0.53 -2.73
C LEU A 18 16.33 -0.31 -4.24
N GLN A 19 16.69 -1.36 -4.96
CA GLN A 19 16.84 -1.36 -6.42
C GLN A 19 16.01 -2.50 -7.02
N ILE A 20 15.44 -2.28 -8.20
CA ILE A 20 14.87 -3.35 -9.00
C ILE A 20 16.02 -4.22 -9.52
N ALA A 21 15.93 -5.54 -9.35
CA ALA A 21 16.89 -6.45 -9.94
C ALA A 21 16.52 -6.91 -11.37
N ASP A 22 15.22 -7.01 -11.69
CA ASP A 22 14.70 -7.65 -12.91
C ASP A 22 13.66 -6.78 -13.64
N ASP A 23 13.43 -7.03 -14.94
CA ASP A 23 12.30 -6.47 -15.69
C ASP A 23 11.51 -7.61 -16.39
N PRO A 24 10.26 -7.92 -15.99
CA PRO A 24 9.47 -7.24 -14.97
C PRO A 24 10.03 -7.46 -13.55
N PRO A 25 9.82 -6.51 -12.63
CA PRO A 25 10.43 -6.56 -11.32
C PRO A 25 9.82 -7.66 -10.45
N GLN A 26 10.60 -8.70 -10.23
CA GLN A 26 10.26 -9.84 -9.37
C GLN A 26 10.89 -9.71 -7.97
N THR A 27 11.94 -8.91 -7.84
CA THR A 27 12.66 -8.70 -6.58
C THR A 27 13.12 -7.26 -6.43
N LEU A 28 13.18 -6.81 -5.16
CA LEU A 28 13.88 -5.59 -4.75
C LEU A 28 15.13 -5.97 -3.93
N ASP A 29 16.27 -5.47 -4.36
CA ASP A 29 17.57 -5.77 -3.77
C ASP A 29 18.11 -4.55 -3.02
N CYS A 30 18.69 -4.79 -1.84
CA CYS A 30 19.40 -3.78 -1.08
C CYS A 30 20.91 -3.97 -1.22
N PRO A 31 21.63 -3.12 -1.98
CA PRO A 31 23.07 -3.26 -2.16
C PRO A 31 23.87 -3.02 -0.88
N ALA A 32 23.30 -2.27 0.09
CA ALA A 32 23.99 -1.93 1.33
C ALA A 32 24.11 -3.10 2.33
N CYS A 33 23.15 -4.04 2.33
CA CYS A 33 23.15 -5.17 3.28
C CYS A 33 22.91 -6.53 2.63
N GLY A 34 22.75 -6.58 1.29
CA GLY A 34 22.50 -7.81 0.53
C GLY A 34 21.09 -8.40 0.72
N ALA A 35 20.16 -7.66 1.32
CA ALA A 35 18.79 -8.13 1.47
C ALA A 35 18.04 -8.18 0.14
N ARG A 36 17.21 -9.21 -0.04
CA ARG A 36 16.28 -9.33 -1.18
C ARG A 36 14.85 -9.45 -0.70
N TYR A 37 13.93 -8.79 -1.38
CA TYR A 37 12.51 -8.77 -1.07
C TYR A 37 11.72 -9.16 -2.31
N PRO A 38 10.86 -10.20 -2.24
CA PRO A 38 10.09 -10.60 -3.40
C PRO A 38 9.00 -9.57 -3.73
N VAL A 39 8.69 -9.44 -5.01
CA VAL A 39 7.56 -8.68 -5.54
C VAL A 39 6.53 -9.68 -6.02
N VAL A 40 5.39 -9.75 -5.34
CA VAL A 40 4.31 -10.70 -5.66
C VAL A 40 3.13 -9.91 -6.17
N ARG A 41 2.69 -10.20 -7.40
CA ARG A 41 1.60 -9.47 -8.09
C ARG A 41 1.83 -7.95 -8.17
N GLY A 42 3.08 -7.53 -8.28
CA GLY A 42 3.46 -6.11 -8.33
C GLY A 42 3.55 -5.43 -6.96
N ILE A 43 3.47 -6.18 -5.85
CA ILE A 43 3.52 -5.67 -4.49
C ILE A 43 4.81 -6.15 -3.81
N PRO A 44 5.74 -5.25 -3.42
CA PRO A 44 6.94 -5.61 -2.68
C PRO A 44 6.64 -6.13 -1.27
N ARG A 45 7.21 -7.28 -0.90
CA ARG A 45 7.07 -7.90 0.43
C ARG A 45 8.24 -7.53 1.34
N LEU A 46 8.09 -6.40 2.03
CA LEU A 46 9.15 -5.84 2.86
C LEU A 46 9.14 -6.35 4.31
N ALA A 47 8.00 -6.83 4.82
CA ALA A 47 7.81 -7.14 6.24
C ALA A 47 8.06 -8.61 6.65
N GLY A 48 8.34 -9.52 5.72
CA GLY A 48 8.42 -10.97 6.00
C GLY A 48 7.06 -11.61 6.34
N ASP A 49 7.00 -12.94 6.42
CA ASP A 49 5.73 -13.70 6.56
C ASP A 49 5.16 -13.77 7.98
N THR A 50 5.75 -13.10 8.98
CA THR A 50 5.63 -13.52 10.37
C THR A 50 4.44 -12.99 11.17
N TYR A 51 3.53 -12.15 10.66
CA TYR A 51 2.59 -11.47 11.59
C TYR A 51 1.13 -11.18 11.23
N ALA A 52 0.56 -11.61 10.09
CA ALA A 52 -0.82 -11.17 9.78
C ALA A 52 -1.73 -12.15 9.02
N GLU A 53 -1.49 -13.46 9.09
CA GLU A 53 -2.41 -14.45 8.52
C GLU A 53 -3.80 -14.46 9.18
N SER A 54 -3.92 -13.93 10.41
CA SER A 54 -5.15 -14.03 11.22
C SER A 54 -6.18 -12.91 11.02
N PHE A 55 -5.88 -11.81 10.31
CA PHE A 55 -6.82 -10.69 10.13
C PHE A 55 -7.24 -10.38 8.67
N GLY A 56 -6.60 -11.00 7.67
CA GLY A 56 -6.88 -10.69 6.25
C GLY A 56 -8.11 -11.38 5.63
N ARG A 57 -8.55 -12.52 6.18
CA ARG A 57 -9.59 -13.36 5.53
C ARG A 57 -11.01 -12.78 5.56
N GLN A 58 -11.30 -11.76 6.37
CA GLN A 58 -12.62 -11.12 6.39
C GLN A 58 -12.80 -10.00 5.36
N TRP A 59 -11.71 -9.46 4.78
CA TRP A 59 -11.78 -8.28 3.92
C TRP A 59 -11.86 -8.59 2.42
N ASN A 60 -11.52 -9.82 2.00
CA ASN A 60 -11.57 -10.24 0.59
C ASN A 60 -12.94 -10.78 0.13
N ARG A 61 -13.95 -10.82 1.00
CA ARG A 61 -15.24 -11.48 0.69
C ARG A 61 -16.37 -10.53 0.27
N TYR A 62 -16.26 -9.23 0.56
CA TYR A 62 -17.30 -8.28 0.23
C TYR A 62 -16.68 -7.00 -0.32
N ASP A 63 -16.98 -6.68 -1.58
CA ASP A 63 -16.74 -5.35 -2.16
C ASP A 63 -17.74 -4.39 -1.49
N VAL A 64 -17.38 -3.88 -0.30
CA VAL A 64 -18.22 -2.93 0.47
C VAL A 64 -17.85 -1.49 0.11
N ALA A 65 -17.42 -1.25 -1.13
CA ALA A 65 -17.28 0.12 -1.63
C ALA A 65 -18.67 0.67 -1.91
N ARG A 66 -19.25 1.36 -0.92
CA ARG A 66 -20.51 2.10 -1.08
C ARG A 66 -20.16 3.57 -1.15
N GLY A 67 -19.95 4.10 -2.36
CA GLY A 67 -19.36 5.42 -2.62
C GLY A 67 -19.76 6.51 -1.60
N GLU A 68 -21.04 6.87 -1.54
CA GLU A 68 -21.53 7.93 -0.65
C GLU A 68 -21.42 7.58 0.85
N GLU A 69 -21.67 6.32 1.23
CA GLU A 69 -21.58 5.87 2.63
C GLU A 69 -20.13 5.86 3.14
N ASP A 70 -19.20 5.50 2.26
CA ASP A 70 -17.76 5.49 2.50
C ASP A 70 -17.22 6.91 2.66
N GLU A 71 -17.71 7.84 1.84
CA GLU A 71 -17.32 9.25 1.88
C GLU A 71 -17.74 9.91 3.20
N ALA A 72 -19.01 9.76 3.56
CA ALA A 72 -19.52 10.25 4.84
C ALA A 72 -18.79 9.62 6.03
N THR A 73 -18.56 8.30 5.99
CA THR A 73 -17.82 7.58 7.04
C THR A 73 -16.37 8.06 7.15
N PHE A 74 -15.69 8.23 6.02
CA PHE A 74 -14.32 8.73 5.97
C PHE A 74 -14.23 10.13 6.58
N GLN A 75 -15.09 11.05 6.15
CA GLN A 75 -15.09 12.42 6.65
C GLN A 75 -15.41 12.50 8.14
N VAL A 76 -16.41 11.75 8.62
CA VAL A 76 -16.75 11.71 10.05
C VAL A 76 -15.60 11.16 10.90
N LYS A 77 -14.91 10.10 10.42
CA LYS A 77 -13.84 9.46 11.19
C LYS A 77 -12.51 10.20 11.16
N THR A 78 -12.20 10.86 10.04
CA THR A 78 -10.89 11.51 9.84
C THR A 78 -10.95 13.02 10.04
N GLY A 79 -12.13 13.63 9.93
CA GLY A 79 -12.31 15.08 9.87
C GLY A 79 -11.87 15.70 8.54
N VAL A 80 -11.51 14.88 7.53
CA VAL A 80 -10.98 15.34 6.24
C VAL A 80 -12.03 15.11 5.16
N ALA A 81 -12.38 16.16 4.41
CA ALA A 81 -13.18 15.97 3.21
C ALA A 81 -12.30 15.31 2.13
N PRO A 82 -12.75 14.22 1.47
CA PRO A 82 -11.94 13.54 0.46
C PRO A 82 -11.50 14.46 -0.69
N THR A 83 -12.33 15.45 -1.06
CA THR A 83 -11.97 16.47 -2.05
C THR A 83 -10.74 17.28 -1.67
N ASP A 84 -10.45 17.44 -0.37
CA ASP A 84 -9.26 18.13 0.12
C ASP A 84 -7.98 17.31 -0.13
N LEU A 85 -8.09 16.05 -0.57
CA LEU A 85 -6.96 15.20 -0.92
C LEU A 85 -6.52 15.37 -2.37
N ALA A 86 -7.26 16.11 -3.20
CA ALA A 86 -6.93 16.34 -4.60
C ALA A 86 -5.50 16.90 -4.76
N GLY A 87 -4.69 16.25 -5.59
CA GLY A 87 -3.30 16.62 -5.85
C GLY A 87 -2.32 16.33 -4.71
N LYS A 88 -2.79 15.82 -3.55
CA LYS A 88 -1.91 15.45 -2.43
C LYS A 88 -1.31 14.07 -2.65
N PHE A 89 -0.15 13.86 -2.02
CA PHE A 89 0.45 12.55 -1.89
C PHE A 89 0.09 11.96 -0.52
N VAL A 90 -0.61 10.82 -0.51
CA VAL A 90 -1.25 10.23 0.68
C VAL A 90 -0.65 8.86 0.97
N LEU A 91 -0.34 8.59 2.24
CA LEU A 91 -0.02 7.25 2.74
C LEU A 91 -1.26 6.65 3.40
N ASP A 92 -1.73 5.52 2.88
CA ASP A 92 -2.77 4.70 3.51
C ASP A 92 -2.12 3.53 4.24
N GLY A 93 -1.88 3.70 5.54
CA GLY A 93 -1.23 2.71 6.40
C GLY A 93 -2.26 1.76 7.03
N GLY A 94 -2.11 0.46 6.80
CA GLY A 94 -3.14 -0.52 7.09
C GLY A 94 -4.29 -0.46 6.08
N CYS A 95 -3.96 -0.29 4.80
CA CYS A 95 -4.94 -0.04 3.74
C CYS A 95 -5.92 -1.19 3.50
N GLY A 96 -5.67 -2.39 4.06
CA GLY A 96 -6.50 -3.57 3.86
C GLY A 96 -6.73 -3.85 2.37
N GLY A 97 -7.99 -4.11 2.00
CA GLY A 97 -8.42 -4.26 0.60
C GLY A 97 -8.50 -2.96 -0.21
N GLY A 98 -8.00 -1.84 0.31
CA GLY A 98 -7.85 -0.57 -0.43
C GLY A 98 -9.11 0.30 -0.49
N ARG A 99 -10.10 0.11 0.40
CA ARG A 99 -11.36 0.89 0.41
C ARG A 99 -11.11 2.40 0.40
N TYR A 100 -10.31 2.91 1.34
CA TYR A 100 -10.03 4.34 1.42
C TYR A 100 -8.92 4.80 0.47
N SER A 101 -7.98 3.92 0.10
CA SER A 101 -7.06 4.18 -1.01
C SER A 101 -7.81 4.50 -2.31
N ARG A 102 -8.84 3.71 -2.65
CA ARG A 102 -9.69 3.94 -3.83
C ARG A 102 -10.44 5.25 -3.73
N LEU A 103 -11.04 5.54 -2.58
CA LEU A 103 -11.76 6.79 -2.33
C LEU A 103 -10.84 8.01 -2.48
N ALA A 104 -9.68 8.03 -1.82
CA ALA A 104 -8.72 9.13 -1.97
C ALA A 104 -8.25 9.28 -3.42
N GLY A 105 -7.97 8.16 -4.10
CA GLY A 105 -7.59 8.15 -5.51
C GLY A 105 -8.67 8.70 -6.44
N SER A 106 -9.96 8.38 -6.20
CA SER A 106 -11.06 8.91 -7.01
C SER A 106 -11.28 10.42 -6.87
N HIS A 107 -10.82 11.01 -5.77
CA HIS A 107 -10.79 12.46 -5.57
C HIS A 107 -9.47 13.11 -6.02
N GLY A 108 -8.62 12.38 -6.76
CA GLY A 108 -7.42 12.94 -7.39
C GLY A 108 -6.17 12.96 -6.50
N ALA A 109 -6.16 12.21 -5.39
CA ALA A 109 -4.95 12.00 -4.62
C ALA A 109 -4.03 10.98 -5.29
N ARG A 110 -2.72 11.11 -5.09
CA ARG A 110 -1.75 10.05 -5.38
C ARG A 110 -1.53 9.24 -4.10
N VAL A 111 -1.88 7.95 -4.10
CA VAL A 111 -1.91 7.13 -2.88
C VAL A 111 -0.81 6.07 -2.89
N LEU A 112 -0.09 5.94 -1.78
CA LEU A 112 0.75 4.79 -1.44
C LEU A 112 0.05 3.97 -0.36
N GLY A 113 -0.41 2.77 -0.70
CA GLY A 113 -1.00 1.82 0.25
C GLY A 113 0.06 0.89 0.85
N VAL A 114 0.03 0.70 2.16
CA VAL A 114 0.89 -0.25 2.86
C VAL A 114 0.06 -1.07 3.84
N ASP A 115 0.20 -2.39 3.80
CA ASP A 115 -0.41 -3.29 4.78
C ASP A 115 0.55 -4.44 5.10
N LEU A 116 0.45 -4.96 6.32
CA LEU A 116 1.23 -6.12 6.76
C LEU A 116 0.51 -7.45 6.48
N SER A 117 -0.79 -7.41 6.19
CA SER A 117 -1.63 -8.56 5.90
C SER A 117 -1.67 -8.88 4.41
N ALA A 118 -2.11 -10.09 4.10
CA ALA A 118 -2.46 -10.50 2.74
C ALA A 118 -3.80 -9.90 2.25
N ALA A 119 -4.23 -8.75 2.78
CA ALA A 119 -5.42 -8.04 2.27
C ALA A 119 -5.09 -7.17 1.05
N VAL A 120 -3.82 -6.79 0.86
CA VAL A 120 -3.35 -6.02 -0.31
C VAL A 120 -3.19 -6.87 -1.57
N ASP A 121 -3.36 -8.18 -1.41
CA ASP A 121 -3.09 -9.24 -2.36
C ASP A 121 -4.11 -9.28 -3.51
#